data_AF-A0A2S4I874-F1
#
_entry.id   AF-A0A2S4I874-F1
#
_cell.length_a   1.000
_cell.length_b   1.000
_cell.length_c   1.000
_cell.angle_alpha   90.00
_cell.angle_beta   90.00
_cell.angle_gamma   90.00
#
_symmetry.space_group_name_H-M   'P 1'
#
loop_
_entity.id
_entity.type
_entity.pdbx_description
1 polymer ?
#
loop_
_entity_poly.entity_id
_entity_poly.type
_entity_poly.pdbx_seq_one_letter_code
_entity_poly.pdbx_strand_id
1 'polypeptide(L)'
;MKFNDSFVSRELRFSLGIEEPSGRLYVSFPVSNSMVDYEEYYEIDQASFDLFHRDLDAAEAFVMECRRRERDDLLIVQPGTNRGTAI
;
A
#
# COMPACT_ATOMS: atom_id res chain seq x y z
N MET A 1 -1.23 -15.66 -2.52
CA MET A 1 -0.24 -14.57 -2.43
C MET A 1 0.29 -14.55 -1.01
N LYS A 2 1.60 -14.41 -0.85
CA LYS A 2 2.24 -14.30 0.47
C LYS A 2 2.93 -12.93 0.51
N PHE A 3 2.35 -12.03 1.28
CA PHE A 3 2.84 -10.69 1.48
C PHE A 3 3.71 -10.69 2.74
N ASN A 4 4.96 -10.26 2.61
CA ASN A 4 5.89 -10.18 3.73
C ASN A 4 6.28 -8.73 3.99
N ASP A 5 5.73 -8.16 5.05
CA ASP A 5 6.00 -6.79 5.47
C ASP A 5 7.43 -6.69 6.00
N SER A 6 8.25 -5.89 5.33
CA SER A 6 9.62 -5.59 5.72
C SER A 6 9.70 -4.35 6.62
N PHE A 7 8.75 -3.43 6.48
CA PHE A 7 8.66 -2.20 7.25
C PHE A 7 7.20 -1.86 7.56
N VAL A 8 6.94 -1.38 8.77
CA VAL A 8 5.60 -0.97 9.20
C VAL A 8 5.70 0.37 9.91
N SER A 9 5.07 1.39 9.32
CA SER A 9 4.90 2.69 9.96
C SER A 9 3.53 2.76 10.62
N ARG A 10 3.53 2.72 11.96
CA ARG A 10 2.29 2.87 12.75
C ARG A 10 1.81 4.31 12.82
N GLU A 11 2.73 5.27 12.74
CA GLU A 11 2.41 6.70 12.77
C GLU A 11 1.70 7.11 11.48
N LEU A 12 2.22 6.67 10.34
CA LEU A 12 1.69 7.00 9.01
C LEU A 12 0.70 5.95 8.47
N ARG A 13 0.46 4.87 9.23
CA ARG A 13 -0.47 3.77 8.92
C ARG A 13 -0.25 3.18 7.52
N PHE A 14 0.98 2.72 7.26
CA PHE A 14 1.29 1.93 6.08
C PHE A 14 2.36 0.89 6.37
N SER A 15 2.47 -0.11 5.51
CA SER A 15 3.52 -1.12 5.50
C SER A 15 4.18 -1.19 4.13
N LEU A 16 5.46 -1.54 4.09
CA LEU A 16 6.19 -1.84 2.86
C LEU A 16 6.66 -3.29 2.93
N GLY A 17 6.61 -4.00 1.81
CA GLY A 17 7.01 -5.39 1.79
C GLY A 17 7.26 -5.95 0.41
N ILE A 18 7.45 -7.26 0.37
CA ILE A 18 7.64 -8.04 -0.85
C ILE A 18 6.63 -9.18 -0.93
N GLU A 19 6.03 -9.36 -2.10
CA GLU A 19 5.18 -10.50 -2.43
C GLU A 19 6.11 -11.65 -2.86
N GLU A 20 6.36 -12.60 -1.96
CA GLU A 20 7.40 -13.64 -2.15
C GLU A 20 7.24 -14.51 -3.41
N PRO A 21 6.03 -14.88 -3.86
CA PRO A 21 5.83 -15.62 -5.11
C PRO A 21 6.31 -14.90 -6.38
N SER A 22 6.16 -13.58 -6.46
CA SER A 22 6.50 -12.80 -7.66
C SER A 22 7.74 -11.91 -7.49
N GLY A 23 8.19 -11.68 -6.26
CA GLY A 23 9.23 -10.73 -5.92
C GLY A 23 8.79 -9.27 -6.08
N ARG A 24 7.48 -8.99 -6.23
CA ARG A 24 6.96 -7.63 -6.36
C ARG A 24 7.04 -6.90 -5.04
N LEU A 25 7.53 -5.67 -5.07
CA LEU A 25 7.53 -4.79 -3.92
C LEU A 25 6.17 -4.10 -3.83
N TYR A 26 5.70 -3.89 -2.61
CA TYR A 26 4.42 -3.26 -2.40
C TYR A 26 4.46 -2.28 -1.24
N VAL A 27 3.51 -1.33 -1.29
CA VAL A 27 3.04 -0.60 -0.12
C VAL A 27 1.62 -1.04 0.19
N SER A 28 1.32 -1.24 1.47
CA SER A 28 -0.03 -1.53 1.94
C SER A 28 -0.47 -0.55 3.01
N PHE A 29 -1.78 -0.31 3.08
CA PHE A 29 -2.38 0.50 4.13
C PHE A 29 -3.80 0.02 4.44
N PRO A 30 -4.27 0.21 5.68
CA PRO A 30 -5.63 -0.15 6.05
C PRO A 30 -6.63 0.82 5.41
N VAL A 31 -7.70 0.23 4.89
CA VAL A 31 -8.84 0.91 4.28
C VAL A 31 -10.09 0.37 4.95
N SER A 32 -10.97 1.27 5.40
CA SER A 32 -12.23 0.90 6.01
C SER A 32 -13.37 1.25 5.07
N ASN A 33 -14.23 0.29 4.78
CA ASN A 33 -15.55 0.60 4.24
C ASN A 33 -16.60 0.51 5.35
N SER A 34 -17.82 0.97 5.07
CA SER A 34 -19.00 0.84 5.93
C SER A 34 -19.33 -0.61 6.35
N MET A 35 -18.68 -1.62 5.76
CA MET A 35 -18.91 -3.04 6.00
C MET A 35 -17.67 -3.83 6.47
N VAL A 36 -16.46 -3.41 6.14
CA VAL A 36 -15.24 -4.20 6.41
C VAL A 36 -13.99 -3.33 6.40
N ASP A 37 -13.08 -3.61 7.33
CA ASP A 37 -11.71 -3.13 7.30
C ASP A 37 -10.86 -4.12 6.50
N TYR A 38 -10.15 -3.64 5.49
CA TYR A 38 -9.28 -4.45 4.65
C TYR A 38 -7.99 -3.68 4.33
N GLU A 39 -6.98 -4.37 3.83
CA GLU A 39 -5.73 -3.74 3.39
C GLU A 39 -5.71 -3.65 1.87
N GLU A 40 -5.32 -2.48 1.36
CA GLU A 40 -5.01 -2.32 -0.06
C GLU A 40 -3.51 -2.48 -0.29
N TYR A 41 -3.14 -3.17 -1.35
CA TYR A 41 -1.74 -3.42 -1.73
C TYR A 41 -1.48 -2.79 -3.09
N TYR A 42 -0.53 -1.87 -3.16
CA TYR A 42 -0.09 -1.20 -4.37
C TYR A 42 1.31 -1.64 -4.72
N GLU A 43 1.54 -1.99 -5.99
CA GLU A 43 2.85 -2.34 -6.51
C GLU A 43 3.72 -1.09 -6.61
N ILE A 44 4.97 -1.22 -6.17
CA ILE A 44 5.98 -0.16 -6.26
C ILE A 44 7.26 -0.74 -6.86
N ASP A 45 8.08 0.12 -7.46
CA ASP A 45 9.39 -0.27 -7.96
C ASP A 45 10.46 -0.23 -6.86
N GLN A 46 11.63 -0.81 -7.15
CA GLN A 46 12.75 -0.84 -6.20
C GLN A 46 13.21 0.56 -5.81
N ALA A 47 13.19 1.52 -6.75
CA ALA A 47 13.59 2.89 -6.48
C ALA A 47 12.66 3.57 -5.46
N SER A 48 11.35 3.38 -5.59
CA SER A 48 10.36 3.89 -4.64
C SER A 48 10.50 3.18 -3.28
N PHE A 49 10.70 1.86 -3.27
CA PHE A 49 10.91 1.11 -2.02
C PHE A 49 12.13 1.61 -1.24
N ASP A 50 13.26 1.82 -1.92
CA ASP A 50 14.48 2.33 -1.30
C ASP A 50 14.32 3.79 -0.84
N LEU A 51 13.57 4.60 -1.60
CA LEU A 51 13.26 5.98 -1.23
C LEU A 51 12.38 6.03 0.02
N PHE A 52 11.29 5.27 0.06
CA PHE A 52 10.35 5.25 1.18
C PHE A 52 11.00 4.75 2.48
N HIS A 53 12.02 3.91 2.37
CA HIS A 53 12.84 3.51 3.52
C HIS A 53 13.71 4.62 4.10
N ARG A 54 14.07 5.63 3.30
CA ARG A 54 14.93 6.75 3.70
C ARG A 54 14.15 8.03 3.98
N ASP A 55 13.03 8.21 3.30
CA ASP A 55 12.19 9.39 3.29
C ASP A 55 10.73 8.98 3.50
N LEU A 56 10.27 9.10 4.75
CA LEU A 56 8.91 8.75 5.13
C LEU A 56 7.89 9.78 4.65
N ASP A 57 8.29 11.04 4.44
CA ASP A 57 7.41 12.08 3.87
C ASP A 57 7.09 11.74 2.40
N ALA A 58 8.09 11.25 1.64
CA ALA A 58 7.87 10.76 0.29
C ALA A 58 6.93 9.53 0.26
N ALA A 59 7.09 8.62 1.23
CA ALA A 59 6.21 7.47 1.38
C ALA A 59 4.77 7.88 1.71
N GLU A 60 4.59 8.82 2.64
CA GLU A 60 3.28 9.37 3.00
C GLU A 60 2.62 10.04 1.79
N ALA A 61 3.35 10.85 1.04
CA ALA A 61 2.81 11.50 -0.15
C ALA A 61 2.28 10.48 -1.17
N PHE A 62 3.03 9.40 -1.41
CA PHE A 62 2.60 8.31 -2.30
C PHE A 62 1.37 7.58 -1.74
N VAL A 63 1.38 7.23 -0.45
CA VAL A 63 0.22 6.62 0.21
C VAL A 63 -1.00 7.52 0.10
N MET A 64 -0.86 8.83 0.25
CA MET A 64 -1.96 9.79 0.10
C MET A 64 -2.53 9.83 -1.33
N GLU A 65 -1.68 9.74 -2.36
CA GLU A 65 -2.14 9.57 -3.75
C GLU A 65 -2.94 8.26 -3.94
N CYS A 66 -2.45 7.15 -3.37
CA CYS A 66 -3.15 5.86 -3.35
C CYS A 66 -4.50 5.96 -2.62
N ARG A 67 -4.56 6.62 -1.46
CA ARG A 67 -5.79 6.85 -0.69
C ARG A 67 -6.82 7.68 -1.47
N ARG A 68 -6.36 8.58 -2.35
CA ARG A 68 -7.20 9.35 -3.29
C ARG A 68 -7.60 8.57 -4.54
N ARG A 69 -7.17 7.31 -4.69
CA ARG A 69 -7.43 6.43 -5.85
C ARG A 69 -6.78 6.94 -7.14
N GLU A 70 -5.72 7.75 -7.02
CA GLU A 70 -5.01 8.31 -8.18
C GLU A 70 -4.01 7.32 -8.79
N ARG A 71 -3.70 6.24 -8.08
CA ARG A 71 -2.73 5.19 -8.46
C ARG A 71 -3.36 3.80 -8.56
N ASP A 72 -4.66 3.75 -8.85
CA ASP A 72 -5.42 2.49 -8.94
C ASP A 72 -4.90 1.56 -10.05
N ASP A 73 -4.14 2.08 -11.01
CA ASP A 73 -3.42 1.30 -12.02
C ASP A 73 -2.35 0.37 -11.40
N LEU A 74 -1.84 0.69 -10.20
CA LEU A 74 -0.83 -0.07 -9.49
C LEU A 74 -1.43 -1.06 -8.47
N LEU A 75 -2.75 -1.18 -8.40
CA LEU A 75 -3.40 -2.05 -7.40
C LEU A 75 -3.11 -3.53 -7.68
N ILE A 76 -2.50 -4.23 -6.72
CA ILE A 76 -2.19 -5.67 -6.83
C ILE A 76 -3.47 -6.49 -6.65
N VAL A 77 -4.33 -6.08 -5.72
CA VAL A 77 -5.59 -6.76 -5.41
C VAL A 77 -6.73 -5.83 -5.78
N GLN A 78 -7.40 -6.11 -6.91
CA GLN A 78 -8.54 -5.29 -7.33
C GLN A 78 -9.64 -5.31 -6.27
N PRO A 79 -10.20 -4.15 -5.90
CA PRO A 79 -11.24 -4.09 -4.89
C PRO A 79 -12.55 -4.61 -5.50
N GLY A 80 -13.38 -5.24 -4.67
CA GLY A 80 -14.74 -5.59 -5.09
C GLY A 80 -15.60 -4.35 -5.38
N THR A 81 -16.83 -4.56 -5.86
CA THR A 81 -17.78 -3.49 -6.28
C THR A 81 -18.04 -2.41 -5.22
N ASN A 82 -17.85 -2.71 -3.93
CA ASN A 82 -18.00 -1.77 -2.81
C ASN A 82 -16.64 -1.45 -2.18
N ARG A 83 -15.83 -0.62 -2.86
CA ARG A 83 -14.55 -0.14 -2.34
C ARG A 83 -14.74 0.88 -1.21
N GLY A 84 -14.00 0.72 -0.11
CA GLY A 84 -14.05 1.59 1.06
C GLY A 84 -13.31 2.91 0.93
N THR A 85 -13.19 3.62 2.06
CA THR A 85 -12.45 4.88 2.18
C THR A 85 -11.22 4.64 3.05
N ALA A 86 -10.07 5.18 2.67
CA ALA A 86 -8.87 5.05 3.48
C ALA A 86 -9.02 5.75 4.85
N ILE A 87 -8.41 5.18 5.90
CA ILE A 87 -8.50 5.63 7.31
C ILE A 87 -7.16 6.01 7.94
#